data_AF-A0AAW8G694-F1
#
_entry.id   AF-A0AAW8G694-F1
#
_cell.length_a   1.000
_cell.length_b   1.000
_cell.length_c   1.000
_cell.angle_alpha   90.00
_cell.angle_beta   90.00
_cell.angle_gamma   90.00
#
_symmetry.space_group_name_H-M   'P 1'
#
loop_
_entity.id
_entity.type
_entity.pdbx_description
1 polymer ?
#
loop_
_entity_poly.entity_id
_entity_poly.type
_entity_poly.pdbx_seq_one_letter_code
_entity_poly.pdbx_strand_id
1 'polypeptide(L)'
;MIRHLLTASTLLLSIITYSQVGINNQNPKVTLDITAKTSDGSKPEGILAPRLTGDQIKAGNAQYGSDQKGTLIYATAAITSSDTKTANITAEGYYYFDGNLWQKVGNTAAASNWNMTGNAGTNPAANFIGTTDAHAFVIKTNNNLAGYIGTAASDNLTLGVDAGKVNTTGNLNVFVGNSAGSANTAGSSNVFVGPYSGTSNTTGNSNVFMGYNSGSSSTTGDANAFVGTWAGNTNTTGGYNAFMGYQAGNSNTSGSNNTFLGYSSGKSNTAGNNNVAVGTLAGQTISTGSNNTFIGTGADADTNNLTNATAIGYGAKVSTSNSLVLGGTGSSVVNVGIGTSSPASRLEVDGASTNKSAYDAGSSTTIDYSKSNLAYTSASAGNFTLQNIKDGGTYTLSVRGTASGTSAFTATGFTFRYVNNNPSIANTHTLYTFMAIGNVVYVYCVRGL
;
A
#
# COMPACT_ATOMS: atom_id res chain seq x y z
N MET A 1 -87.40 73.45 -33.57
CA MET A 1 -86.32 72.61 -34.13
C MET A 1 -84.98 73.28 -33.81
N ILE A 2 -84.18 72.64 -32.95
CA ILE A 2 -82.73 72.84 -32.72
C ILE A 2 -82.29 74.23 -32.22
N ARG A 3 -82.53 74.52 -30.94
CA ARG A 3 -81.66 75.33 -30.06
C ARG A 3 -81.76 74.69 -28.67
N HIS A 4 -80.65 74.55 -27.94
CA HIS A 4 -80.48 73.94 -26.60
C HIS A 4 -79.79 72.56 -26.49
N LEU A 5 -79.08 72.05 -27.50
CA LEU A 5 -78.36 70.76 -27.37
C LEU A 5 -76.81 70.81 -27.37
N LEU A 6 -76.18 71.99 -27.40
CA LEU A 6 -74.71 72.09 -27.50
C LEU A 6 -73.98 72.66 -26.28
N THR A 7 -74.70 73.08 -25.24
CA THR A 7 -74.11 73.54 -23.97
C THR A 7 -74.21 72.51 -22.84
N ALA A 8 -74.84 71.35 -23.08
CA ALA A 8 -74.92 70.25 -22.12
C ALA A 8 -73.92 69.09 -22.39
N SER A 9 -73.21 69.11 -23.52
CA SER A 9 -72.32 68.02 -23.95
C SER A 9 -70.84 68.21 -23.62
N THR A 10 -70.44 69.34 -23.04
CA THR A 10 -69.04 69.62 -22.66
C THR A 10 -68.73 69.53 -21.17
N LEU A 11 -69.68 69.11 -20.32
CA LEU A 11 -69.48 69.03 -18.87
C LEU A 11 -69.35 67.60 -18.29
N LEU A 12 -69.24 66.55 -19.13
CA LEU A 12 -69.27 65.16 -18.65
C LEU A 12 -68.30 64.19 -19.38
N LEU A 13 -67.16 64.68 -19.90
CA LEU A 13 -66.05 63.79 -20.28
C LEU A 13 -64.85 64.01 -19.36
N SER A 14 -64.93 63.47 -18.15
CA SER A 14 -63.75 63.17 -17.35
C SER A 14 -63.09 61.92 -17.91
N ILE A 15 -62.25 62.10 -18.92
CA ILE A 15 -61.39 61.03 -19.44
C ILE A 15 -60.24 60.88 -18.44
N ILE A 16 -60.19 59.78 -17.70
CA ILE A 16 -59.02 59.45 -16.87
C ILE A 16 -57.93 59.01 -17.84
N THR A 17 -56.95 59.87 -18.10
CA THR A 17 -55.75 59.52 -18.87
C THR A 17 -54.68 59.03 -17.90
N TYR A 18 -54.29 57.76 -18.01
CA TYR A 18 -53.09 57.25 -17.33
C TYR A 18 -51.88 57.67 -18.18
N SER A 19 -51.19 58.75 -17.80
CA SER A 19 -49.96 59.18 -18.48
C SER A 19 -48.72 58.49 -17.87
N GLN A 20 -47.79 58.08 -18.73
CA GLN A 20 -46.44 57.76 -18.33
C GLN A 20 -45.69 59.06 -17.99
N VAL A 21 -44.85 59.03 -16.96
CA VAL A 21 -44.00 60.17 -16.57
C VAL A 21 -42.60 59.95 -17.11
N GLY A 22 -42.23 60.74 -18.11
CA GLY A 22 -40.85 60.83 -18.59
C GLY A 22 -40.12 62.02 -17.96
N ILE A 23 -38.96 61.80 -17.35
CA ILE A 23 -38.04 62.88 -16.92
C ILE A 23 -36.85 62.89 -17.87
N ASN A 24 -36.70 64.00 -18.61
CA ASN A 24 -35.77 64.12 -19.74
C ASN A 24 -35.95 63.04 -20.83
N ASN A 25 -37.15 62.43 -20.92
CA ASN A 25 -37.50 61.42 -21.91
C ASN A 25 -38.87 61.76 -22.53
N GLN A 26 -38.91 62.04 -23.83
CA GLN A 26 -40.15 62.41 -24.54
C GLN A 26 -41.00 61.18 -24.93
N ASN A 27 -40.43 59.98 -24.86
CA ASN A 27 -41.10 58.73 -25.20
C ASN A 27 -40.86 57.69 -24.09
N PRO A 28 -41.37 57.95 -22.87
CA PRO A 28 -41.20 57.04 -21.73
C PRO A 28 -41.70 55.64 -22.10
N LYS A 29 -40.94 54.61 -21.74
CA LYS A 29 -41.29 53.20 -22.03
C LYS A 29 -41.98 52.50 -20.86
N VAL A 30 -41.95 53.11 -19.69
CA VAL A 30 -42.53 52.61 -18.44
C VAL A 30 -43.21 53.75 -17.68
N THR A 31 -43.94 53.44 -16.60
CA THR A 31 -44.72 54.43 -15.82
C THR A 31 -43.88 55.60 -15.31
N LEU A 32 -42.63 55.36 -14.93
CA LEU A 32 -41.63 56.39 -14.62
C LEU A 32 -40.32 56.04 -15.35
N ASP A 33 -39.97 56.82 -16.37
CA ASP A 33 -38.78 56.63 -17.19
C ASP A 33 -37.89 57.87 -17.09
N ILE A 34 -36.71 57.73 -16.49
CA ILE A 34 -35.77 58.83 -16.24
C ILE A 34 -34.53 58.60 -17.09
N THR A 35 -34.28 59.52 -18.02
CA THR A 35 -33.07 59.53 -18.84
C THR A 35 -32.09 60.57 -18.29
N ALA A 36 -30.79 60.23 -18.28
CA ALA A 36 -29.74 61.15 -17.84
C ALA A 36 -29.76 62.42 -18.68
N LYS A 37 -29.62 63.59 -18.04
CA LYS A 37 -29.56 64.88 -18.74
C LYS A 37 -28.23 65.04 -19.49
N THR A 38 -27.16 64.50 -18.92
CA THR A 38 -25.82 64.43 -19.50
C THR A 38 -25.24 63.02 -19.31
N SER A 39 -24.53 62.51 -20.30
CA SER A 39 -23.85 61.20 -20.24
C SER A 39 -22.34 61.30 -20.01
N ASP A 40 -21.82 62.52 -19.88
CA ASP A 40 -20.38 62.83 -19.74
C ASP A 40 -19.92 62.96 -18.27
N GLY A 41 -20.85 62.81 -17.32
CA GLY A 41 -20.57 62.96 -15.89
C GLY A 41 -20.34 64.40 -15.43
N SER A 42 -20.62 65.40 -16.27
CA SER A 42 -20.43 66.82 -15.93
C SER A 42 -21.42 67.34 -14.89
N LYS A 43 -22.51 66.60 -14.63
CA LYS A 43 -23.54 66.92 -13.64
C LYS A 43 -23.94 65.68 -12.84
N PRO A 44 -24.35 65.84 -11.57
CA PRO A 44 -24.97 64.74 -10.83
C PRO A 44 -26.25 64.27 -11.53
N GLU A 45 -26.36 62.96 -11.76
CA GLU A 45 -27.54 62.28 -12.31
C GLU A 45 -28.05 61.24 -11.31
N GLY A 46 -29.34 60.92 -11.34
CA GLY A 46 -29.94 59.87 -10.51
C GLY A 46 -31.22 60.31 -9.79
N ILE A 47 -31.68 59.47 -8.86
CA ILE A 47 -32.86 59.71 -8.03
C ILE A 47 -32.41 59.90 -6.59
N LEU A 48 -32.74 61.05 -6.01
CA LEU A 48 -32.54 61.28 -4.58
C LEU A 48 -33.78 60.79 -3.82
N ALA A 49 -33.69 59.62 -3.18
CA ALA A 49 -34.79 59.11 -2.36
C ALA A 49 -35.01 59.97 -1.10
N PRO A 50 -36.21 59.98 -0.50
CA PRO A 50 -36.45 60.61 0.78
C PRO A 50 -35.45 60.15 1.85
N ARG A 51 -34.87 61.10 2.58
CA ARG A 51 -33.85 60.86 3.59
C ARG A 51 -34.42 61.01 5.00
N LEU A 52 -34.35 59.96 5.80
CA LEU A 52 -34.86 59.92 7.18
C LEU A 52 -33.83 59.22 8.07
N THR A 53 -33.73 59.56 9.35
CA THR A 53 -32.95 58.74 10.29
C THR A 53 -33.68 57.42 10.56
N GLY A 54 -32.97 56.38 11.00
CA GLY A 54 -33.60 55.11 11.41
C GLY A 54 -34.75 55.32 12.40
N ASP A 55 -34.58 56.22 13.37
CA ASP A 55 -35.61 56.54 14.37
C ASP A 55 -36.82 57.29 13.78
N GLN A 56 -36.62 58.15 12.77
CA GLN A 56 -37.72 58.80 12.05
C GLN A 56 -38.53 57.79 11.24
N ILE A 57 -37.87 56.79 10.63
CA ILE A 57 -38.52 55.70 9.90
C ILE A 57 -39.37 54.87 10.86
N LYS A 58 -38.83 54.56 12.04
CA LYS A 58 -39.57 53.87 13.13
C LYS A 58 -40.78 54.65 13.60
N ALA A 59 -40.63 55.96 13.86
CA ALA A 59 -41.75 56.79 14.30
C ALA A 59 -42.92 56.78 13.29
N GLY A 60 -42.61 56.63 12.00
CA GLY A 60 -43.58 56.49 10.92
C GLY A 60 -44.18 55.10 10.72
N ASN A 61 -43.83 54.08 11.52
CA ASN A 61 -44.17 52.68 11.25
C ASN A 61 -45.67 52.37 11.05
N ALA A 62 -46.55 53.16 11.67
CA ALA A 62 -47.99 53.03 11.51
C ALA A 62 -48.47 53.40 10.09
N GLN A 63 -47.68 54.21 9.36
CA GLN A 63 -48.01 54.68 8.00
C GLN A 63 -47.52 53.73 6.90
N TYR A 64 -46.71 52.72 7.24
CA TYR A 64 -46.18 51.75 6.28
C TYR A 64 -46.96 50.44 6.36
N GLY A 65 -48.07 50.37 5.62
CA GLY A 65 -48.92 49.19 5.45
C GLY A 65 -48.72 48.50 4.10
N SER A 66 -49.68 47.65 3.71
CA SER A 66 -49.64 46.91 2.44
C SER A 66 -49.39 47.79 1.21
N ASP A 67 -49.96 48.99 1.22
CA ASP A 67 -49.96 49.91 0.08
C ASP A 67 -48.62 50.62 -0.12
N GLN A 68 -47.77 50.64 0.93
CA GLN A 68 -46.43 51.24 0.89
C GLN A 68 -45.34 50.22 0.55
N LYS A 69 -45.69 48.97 0.22
CA LYS A 69 -44.72 47.96 -0.22
C LYS A 69 -43.98 48.45 -1.48
N GLY A 70 -42.65 48.33 -1.46
CA GLY A 70 -41.76 48.84 -2.51
C GLY A 70 -41.30 50.29 -2.30
N THR A 71 -41.74 50.96 -1.22
CA THR A 71 -41.25 52.31 -0.90
C THR A 71 -39.74 52.29 -0.71
N LEU A 72 -39.02 53.13 -1.45
CA LEU A 72 -37.57 53.31 -1.36
C LEU A 72 -37.23 54.57 -0.58
N ILE A 73 -36.40 54.44 0.44
CA ILE A 73 -35.88 55.56 1.23
C ILE A 73 -34.37 55.40 1.46
N TYR A 74 -33.74 56.48 1.89
CA TYR A 74 -32.37 56.46 2.38
C TYR A 74 -32.36 56.73 3.89
N ALA A 75 -31.94 55.74 4.68
CA ALA A 75 -31.73 55.93 6.11
C ALA A 75 -30.40 56.67 6.33
N THR A 76 -30.40 57.85 6.96
CA THR A 76 -29.20 58.65 7.22
C THR A 76 -28.43 58.26 8.48
N ALA A 77 -29.01 57.40 9.31
CA ALA A 77 -28.39 56.86 10.52
C ALA A 77 -29.06 55.53 10.89
N ALA A 78 -28.35 54.70 11.66
CA ALA A 78 -28.92 53.50 12.27
C ALA A 78 -30.05 53.84 13.27
N ILE A 79 -30.91 52.87 13.53
CA ILE A 79 -31.95 52.98 14.56
C ILE A 79 -31.32 52.82 15.96
N THR A 80 -31.79 53.58 16.95
CA THR A 80 -31.27 53.47 18.33
C THR A 80 -31.93 52.35 19.11
N SER A 81 -33.21 52.06 18.83
CA SER A 81 -33.94 50.91 19.34
C SER A 81 -34.83 50.35 18.22
N SER A 82 -34.58 49.13 17.75
CA SER A 82 -35.38 48.55 16.68
C SER A 82 -36.74 48.06 17.18
N ASP A 83 -37.68 47.90 16.26
CA ASP A 83 -38.87 47.07 16.43
C ASP A 83 -38.95 46.04 15.29
N THR A 84 -40.07 45.33 15.19
CA THR A 84 -40.24 44.30 14.17
C THR A 84 -40.02 44.84 12.76
N LYS A 85 -40.63 45.97 12.36
CA LYS A 85 -40.52 46.47 10.98
C LYS A 85 -39.14 47.05 10.65
N THR A 86 -38.45 47.61 11.63
CA THR A 86 -37.20 48.37 11.41
C THR A 86 -35.93 47.62 11.81
N ALA A 87 -36.04 46.34 12.16
CA ALA A 87 -34.94 45.49 12.63
C ALA A 87 -33.66 45.53 11.77
N ASN A 88 -33.79 45.66 10.44
CA ASN A 88 -32.64 45.61 9.55
C ASN A 88 -31.98 46.98 9.27
N ILE A 89 -32.52 48.10 9.81
CA ILE A 89 -31.93 49.44 9.62
C ILE A 89 -30.77 49.65 10.63
N THR A 90 -29.68 48.93 10.39
CA THR A 90 -28.52 48.87 11.30
C THR A 90 -27.40 49.86 10.95
N ALA A 91 -27.49 50.52 9.79
CA ALA A 91 -26.51 51.51 9.33
C ALA A 91 -27.15 52.45 8.30
N GLU A 92 -26.47 53.57 8.02
CA GLU A 92 -26.81 54.45 6.89
C GLU A 92 -26.85 53.66 5.56
N GLY A 93 -27.81 53.99 4.69
CA GLY A 93 -27.95 53.37 3.36
C GLY A 93 -29.36 53.42 2.79
N TYR A 94 -29.54 52.88 1.58
CA TYR A 94 -30.86 52.72 0.98
C TYR A 94 -31.60 51.53 1.57
N TYR A 95 -32.90 51.68 1.79
CA TYR A 95 -33.80 50.63 2.27
C TYR A 95 -35.12 50.65 1.49
N TYR A 96 -35.69 49.49 1.23
CA TYR A 96 -37.04 49.35 0.69
C TYR A 96 -37.96 48.63 1.68
N PHE A 97 -39.24 49.00 1.72
CA PHE A 97 -40.21 48.31 2.56
C PHE A 97 -40.78 47.09 1.82
N ASP A 98 -40.60 45.88 2.33
CA ASP A 98 -41.07 44.64 1.66
C ASP A 98 -42.54 44.28 1.96
N GLY A 99 -43.21 45.09 2.79
CA GLY A 99 -44.56 44.87 3.33
C GLY A 99 -44.57 44.45 4.80
N ASN A 100 -43.43 43.94 5.30
CA ASN A 100 -43.25 43.49 6.68
C ASN A 100 -42.05 44.17 7.34
N LEU A 101 -40.91 44.23 6.66
CA LEU A 101 -39.63 44.75 7.13
C LEU A 101 -39.08 45.80 6.16
N TRP A 102 -38.30 46.72 6.70
CA TRP A 102 -37.37 47.50 5.90
C TRP A 102 -36.16 46.63 5.55
N GLN A 103 -35.88 46.46 4.26
CA GLN A 103 -34.77 45.67 3.74
C GLN A 103 -33.70 46.59 3.17
N LYS A 104 -32.44 46.36 3.52
CA LYS A 104 -31.34 47.16 2.95
C LYS A 104 -31.25 46.91 1.46
N VAL A 105 -31.24 47.97 0.66
CA VAL A 105 -30.95 47.90 -0.78
C VAL A 105 -29.44 47.76 -0.92
N GLY A 106 -29.03 46.50 -1.04
CA GLY A 106 -27.64 46.05 -1.07
C GLY A 106 -27.66 44.55 -0.84
N ASN A 107 -26.69 43.83 -1.40
CA ASN A 107 -26.70 42.37 -1.41
C ASN A 107 -26.64 41.79 0.02
N THR A 108 -27.80 41.49 0.61
CA THR A 108 -27.95 40.82 1.92
C THR A 108 -28.00 39.30 1.80
N ALA A 109 -27.61 38.74 0.64
CA ALA A 109 -27.19 37.35 0.62
C ALA A 109 -25.83 37.28 1.30
N ALA A 110 -25.81 37.02 2.61
CA ALA A 110 -24.65 36.41 3.24
C ALA A 110 -24.36 35.15 2.43
N ALA A 111 -23.35 35.21 1.56
CA ALA A 111 -22.95 34.07 0.78
C ALA A 111 -22.66 32.95 1.77
N SER A 112 -23.45 31.86 1.70
CA SER A 112 -23.23 30.64 2.49
C SER A 112 -21.99 29.88 1.96
N ASN A 113 -20.98 30.62 1.50
CA ASN A 113 -19.76 30.11 0.95
C ASN A 113 -18.80 29.81 2.10
N TRP A 114 -17.95 28.81 1.86
CA TRP A 114 -16.78 28.60 2.69
C TRP A 114 -15.72 29.67 2.33
N ASN A 115 -15.33 30.52 3.29
CA ASN A 115 -14.29 31.54 3.10
C ASN A 115 -12.88 30.91 3.03
N MET A 116 -12.01 31.40 2.14
CA MET A 116 -10.60 30.99 2.05
C MET A 116 -9.82 31.08 3.38
N THR A 117 -10.25 31.93 4.32
CA THR A 117 -9.57 32.11 5.61
C THR A 117 -10.20 31.37 6.78
N GLY A 118 -11.35 30.71 6.63
CA GLY A 118 -12.10 30.26 7.81
C GLY A 118 -13.51 30.84 7.89
N ASN A 119 -14.47 30.01 8.29
CA ASN A 119 -15.76 30.44 8.85
C ASN A 119 -15.71 30.20 10.37
N ALA A 120 -16.07 31.20 11.17
CA ALA A 120 -16.22 31.06 12.63
C ALA A 120 -17.63 30.56 12.99
N GLY A 121 -17.80 29.92 14.15
CA GLY A 121 -19.12 29.52 14.67
C GLY A 121 -19.77 28.34 13.95
N THR A 122 -18.99 27.44 13.35
CA THR A 122 -19.52 26.25 12.66
C THR A 122 -20.18 25.26 13.64
N ASN A 123 -21.26 24.63 13.19
CA ASN A 123 -21.90 23.50 13.85
C ASN A 123 -21.66 22.22 13.03
N PRO A 124 -20.93 21.22 13.56
CA PRO A 124 -20.62 19.97 12.82
C PRO A 124 -21.85 19.21 12.30
N ALA A 125 -23.03 19.38 12.90
CA ALA A 125 -24.26 18.73 12.43
C ALA A 125 -24.90 19.42 11.21
N ALA A 126 -24.56 20.69 10.95
CA ALA A 126 -25.19 21.50 9.90
C ALA A 126 -24.21 22.06 8.86
N ASN A 127 -22.93 22.20 9.23
CA ASN A 127 -21.91 22.82 8.38
C ASN A 127 -20.83 21.82 8.01
N PHE A 128 -20.64 21.60 6.71
CA PHE A 128 -19.61 20.74 6.17
C PHE A 128 -19.19 21.22 4.77
N ILE A 129 -18.06 20.73 4.30
CA ILE A 129 -17.63 20.84 2.91
C ILE A 129 -17.95 19.50 2.26
N GLY A 130 -18.88 19.46 1.32
CA GLY A 130 -19.31 18.23 0.68
C GLY A 130 -20.67 18.35 -0.01
N THR A 131 -21.32 17.22 -0.19
CA THR A 131 -22.61 17.07 -0.88
C THR A 131 -23.67 16.48 0.07
N THR A 132 -24.96 16.75 -0.18
CA THR A 132 -26.10 16.19 0.58
C THR A 132 -26.83 15.07 -0.18
N ASP A 133 -26.42 14.78 -1.41
CA ASP A 133 -27.20 14.03 -2.40
C ASP A 133 -26.49 12.74 -2.90
N ALA A 134 -25.56 12.22 -2.11
CA ALA A 134 -24.78 11.01 -2.41
C ALA A 134 -23.95 11.07 -3.71
N HIS A 135 -23.67 12.27 -4.22
CA HIS A 135 -22.65 12.48 -5.23
C HIS A 135 -21.27 12.70 -4.61
N ALA A 136 -20.22 12.32 -5.33
CA ALA A 136 -18.86 12.49 -4.85
C ALA A 136 -18.50 13.97 -4.59
N PHE A 137 -17.78 14.24 -3.51
CA PHE A 137 -17.15 15.54 -3.31
C PHE A 137 -15.92 15.64 -4.21
N VAL A 138 -15.92 16.53 -5.20
CA VAL A 138 -14.87 16.63 -6.24
C VAL A 138 -13.93 17.81 -5.98
N ILE A 139 -12.62 17.55 -6.08
CA ILE A 139 -11.54 18.53 -5.99
C ILE A 139 -10.87 18.63 -7.37
N LYS A 140 -10.69 19.85 -7.89
CA LYS A 140 -10.06 20.11 -9.19
C LYS A 140 -8.94 21.13 -9.13
N THR A 141 -7.97 21.00 -10.04
CA THR A 141 -6.92 22.00 -10.30
C THR A 141 -6.87 22.28 -11.79
N ASN A 142 -7.01 23.55 -12.20
CA ASN A 142 -7.10 23.94 -13.62
C ASN A 142 -8.18 23.14 -14.39
N ASN A 143 -9.34 22.92 -13.76
CA ASN A 143 -10.45 22.09 -14.25
C ASN A 143 -10.14 20.58 -14.46
N ASN A 144 -8.94 20.10 -14.09
CA ASN A 144 -8.60 18.68 -14.07
C ASN A 144 -8.97 18.04 -12.73
N LEU A 145 -9.39 16.77 -12.74
CA LEU A 145 -9.65 16.01 -11.52
C LEU A 145 -8.36 15.90 -10.69
N ALA A 146 -8.42 16.42 -9.47
CA ALA A 146 -7.34 16.38 -8.50
C ALA A 146 -7.72 15.58 -7.24
N GLY A 147 -8.93 15.07 -7.17
CA GLY A 147 -9.38 14.20 -6.10
C GLY A 147 -10.90 14.13 -6.03
N TYR A 148 -11.41 13.07 -5.42
CA TYR A 148 -12.79 12.99 -5.03
C TYR A 148 -12.97 12.03 -3.85
N ILE A 149 -14.02 12.27 -3.07
CA ILE A 149 -14.48 11.38 -1.99
C ILE A 149 -15.85 10.86 -2.42
N GLY A 150 -15.92 9.58 -2.83
CA GLY A 150 -17.13 8.96 -3.42
C GLY A 150 -18.06 8.29 -2.42
N THR A 151 -19.30 7.99 -2.87
CA THR A 151 -20.30 7.15 -2.18
C THR A 151 -21.08 6.22 -3.12
N ALA A 152 -21.56 5.10 -2.58
CA ALA A 152 -22.62 4.16 -3.00
C ALA A 152 -22.49 3.35 -4.32
N ALA A 153 -21.82 3.84 -5.36
CA ALA A 153 -21.50 3.02 -6.55
C ALA A 153 -20.01 2.68 -6.65
N SER A 154 -19.15 3.47 -5.99
CA SER A 154 -17.70 3.31 -6.00
C SER A 154 -17.08 4.11 -4.83
N ASP A 155 -16.98 3.46 -3.66
CA ASP A 155 -16.39 4.02 -2.45
C ASP A 155 -14.87 4.18 -2.61
N ASN A 156 -14.44 5.12 -3.44
CA ASN A 156 -13.05 5.45 -3.67
C ASN A 156 -12.69 6.78 -3.00
N LEU A 157 -11.47 6.84 -2.48
CA LEU A 157 -10.81 8.07 -2.08
C LEU A 157 -9.71 8.37 -3.09
N THR A 158 -9.77 9.52 -3.75
CA THR A 158 -8.68 9.96 -4.63
C THR A 158 -8.19 11.35 -4.26
N LEU A 159 -6.87 11.57 -4.31
CA LEU A 159 -6.23 12.85 -4.07
C LEU A 159 -4.91 12.94 -4.85
N GLY A 160 -4.75 13.96 -5.70
CA GLY A 160 -3.66 14.12 -6.65
C GLY A 160 -4.17 14.32 -8.07
N VAL A 161 -3.45 15.12 -8.88
CA VAL A 161 -3.78 15.32 -10.29
C VAL A 161 -3.75 13.97 -11.02
N ASP A 162 -4.83 13.67 -11.76
CA ASP A 162 -5.04 12.42 -12.51
C ASP A 162 -5.10 11.13 -11.66
N ALA A 163 -5.21 11.23 -10.33
CA ALA A 163 -5.42 10.06 -9.47
C ALA A 163 -6.76 9.38 -9.79
N GLY A 164 -6.75 8.08 -10.09
CA GLY A 164 -7.96 7.31 -10.43
C GLY A 164 -8.73 7.80 -11.67
N LYS A 165 -8.07 8.51 -12.59
CA LYS A 165 -8.69 9.26 -13.71
C LYS A 165 -9.71 8.48 -14.53
N VAL A 166 -9.43 7.22 -14.85
CA VAL A 166 -10.29 6.40 -15.73
C VAL A 166 -11.03 5.27 -15.00
N ASN A 167 -11.20 5.39 -13.67
CA ASN A 167 -11.93 4.39 -12.90
C ASN A 167 -13.43 4.43 -13.22
N THR A 168 -13.96 3.33 -13.76
CA THR A 168 -15.35 3.21 -14.19
C THR A 168 -16.18 2.40 -13.20
N THR A 169 -15.69 1.22 -12.80
CA THR A 169 -16.43 0.24 -11.97
C THR A 169 -15.66 -0.23 -10.74
N GLY A 170 -14.38 0.12 -10.63
CA GLY A 170 -13.55 -0.26 -9.50
C GLY A 170 -13.98 0.48 -8.23
N ASN A 171 -14.14 -0.25 -7.13
CA ASN A 171 -14.60 0.29 -5.85
C ASN A 171 -13.59 0.04 -4.71
N LEU A 172 -13.80 0.71 -3.57
CA LEU A 172 -12.99 0.53 -2.36
C LEU A 172 -11.50 0.83 -2.55
N ASN A 173 -11.17 1.78 -3.45
CA ASN A 173 -9.79 2.15 -3.72
C ASN A 173 -9.37 3.43 -3.00
N VAL A 174 -8.10 3.50 -2.59
CA VAL A 174 -7.45 4.71 -2.07
C VAL A 174 -6.31 5.08 -2.99
N PHE A 175 -6.42 6.18 -3.74
CA PHE A 175 -5.39 6.67 -4.65
C PHE A 175 -4.89 8.05 -4.23
N VAL A 176 -3.67 8.14 -3.72
CA VAL A 176 -3.10 9.39 -3.22
C VAL A 176 -1.75 9.64 -3.90
N GLY A 177 -1.66 10.67 -4.74
CA GLY A 177 -0.46 11.05 -5.48
C GLY A 177 -0.76 11.38 -6.95
N ASN A 178 0.15 12.12 -7.61
CA ASN A 178 0.02 12.39 -9.03
C ASN A 178 -0.02 11.08 -9.83
N SER A 179 -1.07 10.91 -10.64
CA SER A 179 -1.31 9.73 -11.49
C SER A 179 -1.34 8.38 -10.73
N ALA A 180 -1.58 8.39 -9.41
CA ALA A 180 -1.78 7.16 -8.66
C ALA A 180 -3.03 6.43 -9.18
N GLY A 181 -2.88 5.16 -9.58
CA GLY A 181 -3.98 4.37 -10.15
C GLY A 181 -4.64 4.97 -11.40
N SER A 182 -3.94 5.82 -12.16
CA SER A 182 -4.55 6.59 -13.26
C SER A 182 -5.17 5.73 -14.37
N ALA A 183 -4.65 4.51 -14.59
CA ALA A 183 -5.19 3.57 -15.58
C ALA A 183 -6.21 2.56 -15.01
N ASN A 184 -6.54 2.63 -13.72
CA ASN A 184 -7.44 1.67 -13.07
C ASN A 184 -8.84 1.82 -13.63
N THR A 185 -9.35 0.80 -14.33
CA THR A 185 -10.70 0.82 -14.92
C THR A 185 -11.71 0.08 -14.05
N ALA A 186 -11.36 -1.13 -13.60
CA ALA A 186 -12.26 -2.02 -12.83
C ALA A 186 -11.62 -2.60 -11.55
N GLY A 187 -10.31 -2.40 -11.35
CA GLY A 187 -9.61 -2.87 -10.16
C GLY A 187 -10.21 -2.30 -8.87
N SER A 188 -10.35 -3.15 -7.87
CA SER A 188 -11.06 -2.87 -6.62
C SER A 188 -10.22 -3.22 -5.40
N SER A 189 -10.53 -2.58 -4.26
CA SER A 189 -9.83 -2.79 -2.97
C SER A 189 -8.32 -2.49 -3.02
N ASN A 190 -7.88 -1.54 -3.85
CA ASN A 190 -6.47 -1.18 -3.96
C ASN A 190 -6.11 0.06 -3.13
N VAL A 191 -4.91 0.10 -2.57
CA VAL A 191 -4.34 1.26 -1.87
C VAL A 191 -3.07 1.69 -2.59
N PHE A 192 -3.13 2.76 -3.37
CA PHE A 192 -1.99 3.34 -4.09
C PHE A 192 -1.64 4.70 -3.50
N VAL A 193 -0.49 4.81 -2.84
CA VAL A 193 -0.05 6.03 -2.15
C VAL A 193 1.37 6.40 -2.58
N GLY A 194 1.49 7.43 -3.40
CA GLY A 194 2.75 7.94 -3.94
C GLY A 194 2.58 8.39 -5.40
N PRO A 195 3.42 9.30 -5.91
CA PRO A 195 3.40 9.64 -7.32
C PRO A 195 3.68 8.39 -8.16
N TYR A 196 2.83 8.15 -9.17
CA TYR A 196 2.90 7.03 -10.12
C TYR A 196 2.75 5.62 -9.50
N SER A 197 2.31 5.50 -8.24
CA SER A 197 2.03 4.19 -7.66
C SER A 197 0.84 3.51 -8.37
N GLY A 198 1.03 2.28 -8.85
CA GLY A 198 0.00 1.53 -9.57
C GLY A 198 -0.52 2.20 -10.84
N THR A 199 0.26 3.09 -11.48
CA THR A 199 -0.23 3.93 -12.59
C THR A 199 -0.78 3.14 -13.77
N SER A 200 -0.27 1.92 -14.02
CA SER A 200 -0.70 1.02 -15.10
C SER A 200 -1.74 -0.04 -14.69
N ASN A 201 -2.19 -0.06 -13.43
CA ASN A 201 -3.16 -1.07 -12.98
C ASN A 201 -4.45 -0.88 -13.74
N THR A 202 -4.97 -1.94 -14.37
CA THR A 202 -6.25 -1.89 -15.12
C THR A 202 -7.35 -2.62 -14.35
N THR A 203 -7.10 -3.89 -14.02
CA THR A 203 -8.08 -4.78 -13.38
C THR A 203 -7.54 -5.51 -12.14
N GLY A 204 -6.28 -5.29 -11.75
CA GLY A 204 -5.71 -5.88 -10.55
C GLY A 204 -6.45 -5.45 -9.28
N ASN A 205 -6.66 -6.39 -8.37
CA ASN A 205 -7.43 -6.20 -7.13
C ASN A 205 -6.57 -6.42 -5.88
N SER A 206 -6.99 -5.82 -4.77
CA SER A 206 -6.42 -6.08 -3.44
C SER A 206 -4.92 -5.79 -3.33
N ASN A 207 -4.42 -4.80 -4.07
CA ASN A 207 -3.02 -4.42 -4.04
C ASN A 207 -2.77 -3.22 -3.11
N VAL A 208 -1.64 -3.23 -2.39
CA VAL A 208 -1.15 -2.10 -1.60
C VAL A 208 0.17 -1.64 -2.21
N PHE A 209 0.20 -0.51 -2.90
CA PHE A 209 1.40 0.10 -3.48
C PHE A 209 1.68 1.43 -2.83
N MET A 210 2.74 1.52 -2.03
CA MET A 210 3.10 2.72 -1.28
C MET A 210 4.54 3.15 -1.60
N GLY A 211 4.70 4.33 -2.18
CA GLY A 211 6.00 4.91 -2.58
C GLY A 211 6.02 5.38 -4.02
N TYR A 212 7.04 6.17 -4.37
CA TYR A 212 7.25 6.64 -5.74
C TYR A 212 7.44 5.45 -6.69
N ASN A 213 6.60 5.36 -7.73
CA ASN A 213 6.63 4.27 -8.72
C ASN A 213 6.53 2.84 -8.13
N SER A 214 5.92 2.69 -6.95
CA SER A 214 5.61 1.36 -6.41
C SER A 214 4.56 0.67 -7.29
N GLY A 215 4.85 -0.54 -7.77
CA GLY A 215 3.94 -1.31 -8.64
C GLY A 215 3.53 -0.60 -9.94
N SER A 216 4.32 0.35 -10.44
CA SER A 216 3.91 1.26 -11.53
C SER A 216 3.48 0.55 -12.82
N SER A 217 4.10 -0.59 -13.14
CA SER A 217 3.81 -1.38 -14.34
C SER A 217 2.78 -2.50 -14.12
N SER A 218 2.23 -2.63 -12.90
CA SER A 218 1.28 -3.72 -12.59
C SER A 218 0.02 -3.49 -13.37
N THR A 219 -0.39 -4.45 -14.21
CA THR A 219 -1.59 -4.34 -15.05
C THR A 219 -2.74 -5.15 -14.45
N THR A 220 -2.51 -6.45 -14.20
CA THR A 220 -3.54 -7.39 -13.72
C THR A 220 -3.14 -8.17 -12.48
N GLY A 221 -1.93 -7.98 -11.95
CA GLY A 221 -1.48 -8.64 -10.72
C GLY A 221 -2.40 -8.34 -9.54
N ASP A 222 -2.73 -9.37 -8.76
CA ASP A 222 -3.63 -9.31 -7.60
C ASP A 222 -2.90 -9.61 -6.29
N ALA A 223 -3.45 -9.09 -5.19
CA ALA A 223 -3.01 -9.39 -3.82
C ALA A 223 -1.52 -9.12 -3.55
N ASN A 224 -0.96 -8.05 -4.12
CA ASN A 224 0.43 -7.66 -3.87
C ASN A 224 0.54 -6.55 -2.81
N ALA A 225 1.58 -6.59 -1.98
CA ALA A 225 1.92 -5.54 -1.03
C ALA A 225 3.33 -4.99 -1.33
N PHE A 226 3.40 -3.88 -2.05
CA PHE A 226 4.65 -3.19 -2.39
C PHE A 226 4.78 -1.89 -1.61
N VAL A 227 5.81 -1.78 -0.77
CA VAL A 227 6.05 -0.63 0.11
C VAL A 227 7.50 -0.17 -0.02
N GLY A 228 7.72 0.97 -0.65
CA GLY A 228 9.03 1.56 -0.91
C GLY A 228 9.12 2.12 -2.32
N THR A 229 10.03 3.08 -2.51
CA THR A 229 10.33 3.61 -3.84
C THR A 229 10.81 2.50 -4.76
N TRP A 230 10.15 2.38 -5.91
CA TRP A 230 10.42 1.36 -6.93
C TRP A 230 10.25 -0.11 -6.49
N ALA A 231 9.56 -0.36 -5.37
CA ALA A 231 9.18 -1.71 -4.98
C ALA A 231 8.21 -2.30 -6.02
N GLY A 232 8.53 -3.46 -6.57
CA GLY A 232 7.72 -4.13 -7.61
C GLY A 232 7.48 -3.31 -8.88
N ASN A 233 8.35 -2.32 -9.19
CA ASN A 233 8.13 -1.33 -10.26
C ASN A 233 7.74 -1.94 -11.62
N THR A 234 8.39 -3.02 -12.02
CA THR A 234 8.13 -3.67 -13.32
C THR A 234 7.15 -4.83 -13.25
N ASN A 235 6.53 -5.11 -12.08
CA ASN A 235 5.59 -6.22 -11.95
C ASN A 235 4.45 -5.98 -12.92
N THR A 236 4.12 -6.92 -13.80
CA THR A 236 3.02 -6.77 -14.76
C THR A 236 1.84 -7.64 -14.35
N THR A 237 2.05 -8.95 -14.21
CA THR A 237 1.00 -9.93 -13.91
C THR A 237 1.24 -10.75 -12.65
N GLY A 238 2.42 -10.63 -12.01
CA GLY A 238 2.73 -11.37 -10.80
C GLY A 238 1.76 -11.03 -9.65
N GLY A 239 1.28 -12.05 -8.96
CA GLY A 239 0.34 -11.93 -7.85
C GLY A 239 0.92 -12.44 -6.52
N TYR A 240 0.26 -12.12 -5.41
CA TYR A 240 0.58 -12.64 -4.08
C TYR A 240 2.01 -12.34 -3.61
N ASN A 241 2.59 -11.21 -4.01
CA ASN A 241 3.94 -10.82 -3.63
C ASN A 241 3.95 -9.78 -2.49
N ALA A 242 4.91 -9.88 -1.58
CA ALA A 242 5.14 -8.91 -0.51
C ALA A 242 6.54 -8.30 -0.64
N PHE A 243 6.65 -7.08 -1.18
CA PHE A 243 7.92 -6.37 -1.40
C PHE A 243 8.00 -5.12 -0.52
N MET A 244 8.96 -5.07 0.40
CA MET A 244 9.15 -3.93 1.30
C MET A 244 10.60 -3.45 1.27
N GLY A 245 10.82 -2.20 0.88
CA GLY A 245 12.13 -1.58 0.80
C GLY A 245 12.38 -0.89 -0.54
N TYR A 246 13.39 -0.01 -0.58
CA TYR A 246 13.80 0.64 -1.83
C TYR A 246 14.29 -0.41 -2.84
N GLN A 247 13.68 -0.44 -4.03
CA GLN A 247 13.95 -1.40 -5.10
C GLN A 247 13.73 -2.89 -4.74
N ALA A 248 12.96 -3.21 -3.70
CA ALA A 248 12.57 -4.60 -3.43
C ALA A 248 11.76 -5.18 -4.59
N GLY A 249 12.19 -6.31 -5.17
CA GLY A 249 11.54 -6.93 -6.33
C GLY A 249 11.42 -6.02 -7.57
N ASN A 250 12.32 -5.05 -7.73
CA ASN A 250 12.21 -4.00 -8.75
C ASN A 250 11.99 -4.51 -10.18
N SER A 251 12.66 -5.60 -10.54
CA SER A 251 12.62 -6.22 -11.88
C SER A 251 11.59 -7.36 -12.00
N ASN A 252 10.78 -7.62 -10.97
CA ASN A 252 9.75 -8.67 -11.03
C ASN A 252 8.80 -8.35 -12.18
N THR A 253 8.52 -9.28 -13.07
CA THR A 253 7.56 -9.09 -14.17
C THR A 253 6.34 -9.99 -13.96
N SER A 254 6.55 -11.31 -13.83
CA SER A 254 5.47 -12.29 -13.67
C SER A 254 5.62 -13.21 -12.46
N GLY A 255 6.73 -13.10 -11.72
CA GLY A 255 6.96 -13.90 -10.51
C GLY A 255 5.86 -13.67 -9.47
N SER A 256 5.40 -14.76 -8.85
CA SER A 256 4.31 -14.77 -7.88
C SER A 256 4.71 -15.46 -6.58
N ASN A 257 3.99 -15.17 -5.50
CA ASN A 257 4.21 -15.74 -4.16
C ASN A 257 5.61 -15.46 -3.59
N ASN A 258 6.20 -14.31 -3.91
CA ASN A 258 7.53 -13.93 -3.41
C ASN A 258 7.43 -12.98 -2.21
N THR A 259 8.34 -13.11 -1.25
CA THR A 259 8.49 -12.18 -0.11
C THR A 259 9.88 -11.57 -0.13
N PHE A 260 9.99 -10.28 -0.47
CA PHE A 260 11.26 -9.55 -0.54
C PHE A 260 11.27 -8.36 0.40
N LEU A 261 12.03 -8.44 1.49
CA LEU A 261 12.06 -7.43 2.55
C LEU A 261 13.50 -6.90 2.73
N GLY A 262 13.76 -5.66 2.31
CA GLY A 262 15.06 -5.00 2.44
C GLY A 262 15.41 -4.09 1.26
N TYR A 263 16.51 -3.34 1.40
CA TYR A 263 17.05 -2.56 0.28
C TYR A 263 17.50 -3.52 -0.83
N SER A 264 16.92 -3.38 -2.03
CA SER A 264 17.23 -4.20 -3.21
C SER A 264 17.12 -5.72 -2.98
N SER A 265 16.29 -6.18 -2.05
CA SER A 265 16.02 -7.62 -1.87
C SER A 265 15.25 -8.16 -3.07
N GLY A 266 15.67 -9.31 -3.62
CA GLY A 266 15.04 -9.90 -4.80
C GLY A 266 15.05 -9.01 -6.04
N LYS A 267 15.93 -7.99 -6.10
CA LYS A 267 15.86 -6.90 -7.09
C LYS A 267 15.79 -7.40 -8.53
N SER A 268 16.56 -8.42 -8.87
CA SER A 268 16.66 -8.94 -10.25
C SER A 268 15.65 -10.05 -10.57
N ASN A 269 14.78 -10.43 -9.64
CA ASN A 269 13.78 -11.48 -9.89
C ASN A 269 12.90 -11.01 -11.05
N THR A 270 12.73 -11.81 -12.11
CA THR A 270 11.86 -11.50 -13.24
C THR A 270 10.63 -12.40 -13.23
N ALA A 271 10.83 -13.72 -13.17
CA ALA A 271 9.75 -14.72 -13.25
C ALA A 271 9.80 -15.79 -12.15
N GLY A 272 10.79 -15.74 -11.25
CA GLY A 272 10.92 -16.69 -10.15
C GLY A 272 9.73 -16.62 -9.19
N ASN A 273 9.28 -17.78 -8.72
CA ASN A 273 8.14 -17.93 -7.82
C ASN A 273 8.56 -18.49 -6.45
N ASN A 274 7.73 -18.24 -5.43
CA ASN A 274 7.89 -18.83 -4.10
C ASN A 274 9.27 -18.54 -3.46
N ASN A 275 9.88 -17.39 -3.73
CA ASN A 275 11.16 -17.02 -3.14
C ASN A 275 10.97 -16.13 -1.91
N VAL A 276 11.78 -16.36 -0.88
CA VAL A 276 11.89 -15.50 0.30
C VAL A 276 13.27 -14.86 0.28
N ALA A 277 13.34 -13.53 0.32
CA ALA A 277 14.59 -12.78 0.45
C ALA A 277 14.43 -11.68 1.52
N VAL A 278 15.09 -11.84 2.66
CA VAL A 278 14.97 -10.93 3.81
C VAL A 278 16.35 -10.41 4.19
N GLY A 279 16.57 -9.11 4.01
CA GLY A 279 17.83 -8.43 4.27
C GLY A 279 18.23 -7.50 3.13
N THR A 280 19.16 -6.59 3.42
CA THR A 280 19.77 -5.72 2.40
C THR A 280 20.52 -6.58 1.39
N LEU A 281 20.19 -6.42 0.10
CA LEU A 281 20.77 -7.18 -1.01
C LEU A 281 20.52 -8.71 -0.95
N ALA A 282 19.56 -9.16 -0.13
CA ALA A 282 19.23 -10.59 -0.07
C ALA A 282 18.58 -11.06 -1.38
N GLY A 283 18.99 -12.21 -1.92
CA GLY A 283 18.46 -12.75 -3.18
C GLY A 283 18.60 -11.80 -4.36
N GLN A 284 19.56 -10.87 -4.35
CA GLN A 284 19.62 -9.79 -5.33
C GLN A 284 19.75 -10.33 -6.77
N THR A 285 20.49 -11.43 -6.95
CA THR A 285 20.86 -11.95 -8.27
C THR A 285 19.92 -13.02 -8.82
N ILE A 286 18.94 -13.50 -8.03
CA ILE A 286 17.95 -14.45 -8.55
C ILE A 286 17.08 -13.76 -9.60
N SER A 287 16.96 -14.36 -10.79
CA SER A 287 16.11 -13.85 -11.86
C SER A 287 14.96 -14.80 -12.21
N THR A 288 15.20 -16.11 -12.43
CA THR A 288 14.10 -17.07 -12.67
C THR A 288 14.06 -18.25 -11.71
N GLY A 289 15.05 -18.34 -10.80
CA GLY A 289 15.07 -19.35 -9.74
C GLY A 289 13.81 -19.30 -8.87
N SER A 290 13.35 -20.45 -8.41
CA SER A 290 12.10 -20.58 -7.66
C SER A 290 12.27 -21.44 -6.41
N ASN A 291 11.43 -21.22 -5.40
CA ASN A 291 11.44 -21.96 -4.14
C ASN A 291 12.74 -21.78 -3.34
N ASN A 292 13.34 -20.58 -3.37
CA ASN A 292 14.57 -20.30 -2.64
C ASN A 292 14.34 -19.46 -1.39
N THR A 293 15.23 -19.58 -0.41
CA THR A 293 15.18 -18.80 0.84
C THR A 293 16.53 -18.13 1.10
N PHE A 294 16.55 -16.81 1.15
CA PHE A 294 17.75 -16.00 1.41
C PHE A 294 17.48 -15.09 2.60
N ILE A 295 18.17 -15.30 3.72
CA ILE A 295 17.94 -14.53 4.95
C ILE A 295 19.28 -14.00 5.47
N GLY A 296 19.43 -12.68 5.49
CA GLY A 296 20.64 -11.98 5.92
C GLY A 296 21.12 -10.96 4.88
N THR A 297 21.87 -9.96 5.34
CA THR A 297 22.47 -8.97 4.44
C THR A 297 23.45 -9.65 3.49
N GLY A 298 23.22 -9.51 2.18
CA GLY A 298 24.01 -10.15 1.13
C GLY A 298 23.87 -11.68 1.05
N ALA A 299 22.86 -12.27 1.70
CA ALA A 299 22.54 -13.68 1.51
C ALA A 299 21.98 -13.89 0.09
N ASP A 300 22.58 -14.75 -0.73
CA ASP A 300 22.22 -14.82 -2.16
C ASP A 300 22.51 -16.19 -2.79
N ALA A 301 22.17 -16.33 -4.07
CA ALA A 301 22.66 -17.40 -4.92
C ALA A 301 23.98 -17.00 -5.59
N ASP A 302 24.91 -17.94 -5.77
CA ASP A 302 26.13 -17.72 -6.59
C ASP A 302 25.86 -17.83 -8.09
N THR A 303 24.76 -18.50 -8.47
CA THR A 303 24.33 -18.68 -9.85
C THR A 303 22.83 -18.42 -9.96
N ASN A 304 22.38 -17.93 -11.12
CA ASN A 304 20.95 -17.76 -11.35
C ASN A 304 20.27 -19.14 -11.54
N ASN A 305 18.94 -19.18 -11.46
CA ASN A 305 18.10 -20.34 -11.72
C ASN A 305 18.26 -21.50 -10.73
N LEU A 306 18.83 -21.23 -9.54
CA LEU A 306 18.76 -22.20 -8.46
C LEU A 306 17.32 -22.44 -8.02
N THR A 307 17.06 -23.66 -7.58
CA THR A 307 15.75 -24.07 -7.06
C THR A 307 15.93 -24.82 -5.75
N ASN A 308 14.99 -24.64 -4.83
CA ASN A 308 15.06 -25.29 -3.51
C ASN A 308 16.41 -25.04 -2.82
N ALA A 309 16.96 -23.84 -2.98
CA ALA A 309 18.25 -23.43 -2.43
C ALA A 309 18.02 -22.46 -1.28
N THR A 310 18.73 -22.66 -0.17
CA THR A 310 18.61 -21.82 1.01
C THR A 310 19.97 -21.28 1.43
N ALA A 311 20.08 -19.98 1.68
CA ALA A 311 21.24 -19.34 2.28
C ALA A 311 20.81 -18.46 3.46
N ILE A 312 21.32 -18.73 4.65
CA ILE A 312 20.99 -17.99 5.87
C ILE A 312 22.27 -17.49 6.53
N GLY A 313 22.38 -16.18 6.76
CA GLY A 313 23.51 -15.52 7.39
C GLY A 313 24.06 -14.33 6.58
N TYR A 314 24.86 -13.47 7.22
CA TYR A 314 25.55 -12.37 6.56
C TYR A 314 26.47 -12.92 5.45
N GLY A 315 26.24 -12.51 4.21
CA GLY A 315 27.01 -12.96 3.05
C GLY A 315 26.94 -14.47 2.76
N ALA A 316 25.92 -15.18 3.25
CA ALA A 316 25.72 -16.60 2.95
C ALA A 316 25.39 -16.78 1.46
N LYS A 317 26.10 -17.68 0.77
CA LYS A 317 25.86 -17.94 -0.65
C LYS A 317 25.68 -19.42 -0.93
N VAL A 318 24.61 -19.75 -1.63
CA VAL A 318 24.32 -21.11 -2.08
C VAL A 318 24.57 -21.22 -3.59
N SER A 319 25.29 -22.25 -4.01
CA SER A 319 25.76 -22.41 -5.39
C SER A 319 25.08 -23.55 -6.15
N THR A 320 24.24 -24.33 -5.47
CA THR A 320 23.57 -25.51 -6.04
C THR A 320 22.13 -25.62 -5.54
N SER A 321 21.26 -26.20 -6.37
CA SER A 321 19.87 -26.50 -6.01
C SER A 321 19.80 -27.60 -4.95
N ASN A 322 18.70 -27.65 -4.20
CA ASN A 322 18.45 -28.64 -3.14
C ASN A 322 19.50 -28.61 -2.01
N SER A 323 20.04 -27.43 -1.72
CA SER A 323 21.12 -27.24 -0.75
C SER A 323 20.78 -26.14 0.24
N LEU A 324 21.23 -26.31 1.48
CA LEU A 324 21.17 -25.31 2.53
C LEU A 324 22.59 -24.88 2.91
N VAL A 325 22.84 -23.57 2.90
CA VAL A 325 24.06 -22.94 3.41
C VAL A 325 23.70 -22.10 4.63
N LEU A 326 24.32 -22.41 5.77
CA LEU A 326 24.20 -21.66 7.03
C LEU A 326 25.53 -20.98 7.33
N GLY A 327 25.55 -19.65 7.25
CA GLY A 327 26.75 -18.82 7.40
C GLY A 327 27.43 -18.47 6.07
N GLY A 328 28.23 -17.40 6.07
CA GLY A 328 29.03 -17.00 4.91
C GLY A 328 30.35 -17.76 4.77
N THR A 329 31.09 -17.44 3.71
CA THR A 329 32.44 -17.95 3.44
C THR A 329 33.44 -16.77 3.38
N GLY A 330 34.75 -17.07 3.34
CA GLY A 330 35.80 -16.04 3.28
C GLY A 330 35.74 -15.08 4.48
N SER A 331 35.63 -13.77 4.21
CA SER A 331 35.53 -12.73 5.25
C SER A 331 34.18 -12.71 5.99
N SER A 332 33.19 -13.45 5.51
CA SER A 332 31.85 -13.53 6.11
C SER A 332 31.60 -14.86 6.83
N VAL A 333 32.67 -15.59 7.20
CA VAL A 333 32.54 -16.86 7.92
C VAL A 333 31.78 -16.68 9.23
N VAL A 334 30.81 -17.57 9.47
CA VAL A 334 30.01 -17.63 10.70
C VAL A 334 30.14 -19.03 11.30
N ASN A 335 30.31 -19.11 12.61
CA ASN A 335 30.23 -20.37 13.35
C ASN A 335 28.76 -20.67 13.70
N VAL A 336 28.31 -21.90 13.46
CA VAL A 336 26.94 -22.36 13.72
C VAL A 336 26.93 -23.23 14.97
N GLY A 337 26.21 -22.79 16.01
CA GLY A 337 26.02 -23.54 17.25
C GLY A 337 24.60 -24.12 17.34
N ILE A 338 24.50 -25.42 17.65
CA ILE A 338 23.25 -26.09 18.01
C ILE A 338 23.37 -26.51 19.47
N GLY A 339 22.61 -25.88 20.36
CA GLY A 339 22.70 -26.10 21.82
C GLY A 339 23.79 -25.29 22.53
N THR A 340 24.67 -24.62 21.78
CA THR A 340 25.71 -23.72 22.32
C THR A 340 25.55 -22.30 21.79
N SER A 341 25.71 -21.30 22.67
CA SER A 341 25.69 -19.88 22.31
C SER A 341 27.06 -19.31 21.93
N SER A 342 28.12 -20.12 21.99
CA SER A 342 29.49 -19.68 21.71
C SER A 342 30.26 -20.76 20.93
N PRO A 343 29.83 -21.08 19.70
CA PRO A 343 30.45 -22.12 18.91
C PRO A 343 31.91 -21.77 18.59
N ALA A 344 32.84 -22.63 18.99
CA ALA A 344 34.28 -22.51 18.74
C ALA A 344 34.67 -23.07 17.37
N SER A 345 33.81 -23.92 16.79
CA SER A 345 33.99 -24.52 15.46
C SER A 345 32.92 -24.04 14.47
N ARG A 346 33.17 -24.23 13.17
CA ARG A 346 32.23 -23.84 12.09
C ARG A 346 30.84 -24.45 12.26
N LEU A 347 30.78 -25.70 12.71
CA LEU A 347 29.57 -26.36 13.16
C LEU A 347 29.88 -27.02 14.50
N GLU A 348 29.12 -26.66 15.52
CA GLU A 348 29.19 -27.24 16.85
C GLU A 348 27.81 -27.72 17.28
N VAL A 349 27.71 -29.00 17.67
CA VAL A 349 26.47 -29.62 18.15
C VAL A 349 26.70 -30.06 19.59
N ASP A 350 26.15 -29.33 20.54
CA ASP A 350 26.22 -29.64 21.97
C ASP A 350 24.93 -30.34 22.41
N GLY A 351 25.01 -31.66 22.51
CA GLY A 351 23.91 -32.57 22.85
C GLY A 351 24.39 -34.02 22.77
N ALA A 352 23.59 -34.96 23.28
CA ALA A 352 23.84 -36.40 23.13
C ALA A 352 23.69 -36.81 21.65
N SER A 353 24.69 -36.48 20.84
CA SER A 353 24.70 -36.75 19.42
C SER A 353 25.08 -38.22 19.19
N THR A 354 24.10 -39.03 18.78
CA THR A 354 24.33 -40.37 18.22
C THR A 354 24.80 -40.32 16.77
N ASN A 355 25.65 -39.36 16.39
CA ASN A 355 26.04 -39.19 14.99
C ASN A 355 27.34 -39.95 14.66
N LYS A 356 27.14 -41.16 14.12
CA LYS A 356 28.15 -41.99 13.45
C LYS A 356 27.47 -42.54 12.20
N SER A 357 27.38 -41.76 11.11
CA SER A 357 26.79 -42.27 9.86
C SER A 357 27.57 -43.53 9.46
N ALA A 358 26.89 -44.68 9.49
CA ALA A 358 27.51 -45.95 9.18
C ALA A 358 27.85 -45.99 7.68
N TYR A 359 29.08 -46.37 7.35
CA TYR A 359 29.51 -46.62 5.99
C TYR A 359 28.96 -47.97 5.49
N ASP A 360 28.13 -47.97 4.45
CA ASP A 360 27.69 -49.19 3.77
C ASP A 360 28.78 -49.66 2.79
N ALA A 361 29.42 -50.78 3.10
CA ALA A 361 30.38 -51.43 2.21
C ALA A 361 29.70 -52.40 1.21
N GLY A 362 28.37 -52.53 1.23
CA GLY A 362 27.62 -53.45 0.37
C GLY A 362 28.09 -54.90 0.57
N SER A 363 28.38 -55.62 -0.51
CA SER A 363 28.95 -56.97 -0.44
C SER A 363 30.49 -56.98 -0.39
N SER A 364 31.14 -55.84 -0.14
CA SER A 364 32.60 -55.74 -0.09
C SER A 364 33.16 -56.39 1.18
N THR A 365 34.28 -57.10 1.01
CA THR A 365 35.15 -57.55 2.11
C THR A 365 36.30 -56.58 2.39
N THR A 366 36.49 -55.55 1.55
CA THR A 366 37.41 -54.44 1.84
C THR A 366 36.64 -53.30 2.48
N ILE A 367 36.99 -52.95 3.72
CA ILE A 367 36.32 -51.95 4.55
C ILE A 367 37.23 -50.72 4.70
N ASP A 368 36.83 -49.60 4.10
CA ASP A 368 37.58 -48.35 4.14
C ASP A 368 37.11 -47.44 5.28
N TYR A 369 37.87 -47.45 6.39
CA TYR A 369 37.56 -46.61 7.55
C TYR A 369 37.98 -45.13 7.41
N SER A 370 38.44 -44.70 6.23
CA SER A 370 38.51 -43.27 5.91
C SER A 370 37.12 -42.65 5.75
N LYS A 371 36.10 -43.47 5.48
CA LYS A 371 34.71 -43.04 5.25
C LYS A 371 33.93 -42.80 6.54
N SER A 372 34.11 -43.65 7.54
CA SER A 372 33.48 -43.59 8.86
C SER A 372 34.18 -44.58 9.78
N ASN A 373 34.13 -44.38 11.10
CA ASN A 373 34.57 -45.38 12.07
C ASN A 373 33.48 -46.42 12.43
N LEU A 374 32.32 -46.36 11.76
CA LEU A 374 31.27 -47.40 11.77
C LEU A 374 31.02 -47.83 10.34
N ALA A 375 31.06 -49.14 10.08
CA ALA A 375 30.76 -49.72 8.78
C ALA A 375 29.77 -50.87 8.90
N TYR A 376 29.07 -51.20 7.81
CA TYR A 376 28.34 -52.46 7.69
C TYR A 376 28.52 -53.08 6.30
N THR A 377 28.33 -54.39 6.20
CA THR A 377 28.49 -55.17 4.98
C THR A 377 27.53 -56.35 4.96
N SER A 378 27.04 -56.72 3.79
CA SER A 378 26.28 -57.93 3.52
C SER A 378 27.16 -59.10 3.06
N ALA A 379 28.49 -58.93 3.06
CA ALA A 379 29.41 -60.04 2.83
C ALA A 379 29.28 -61.07 3.97
N SER A 380 29.34 -62.36 3.65
CA SER A 380 29.37 -63.40 4.69
C SER A 380 30.67 -63.34 5.51
N ALA A 381 30.64 -63.86 6.74
CA ALA A 381 31.83 -63.97 7.58
C ALA A 381 32.97 -64.70 6.84
N GLY A 382 34.18 -64.16 6.92
CA GLY A 382 35.32 -64.58 6.10
C GLY A 382 36.50 -63.62 6.20
N ASN A 383 37.31 -63.50 5.14
CA ASN A 383 38.47 -62.62 5.13
C ASN A 383 38.05 -61.18 4.79
N PHE A 384 38.29 -60.24 5.72
CA PHE A 384 38.09 -58.81 5.54
C PHE A 384 39.42 -58.07 5.52
N THR A 385 39.54 -57.09 4.62
CA THR A 385 40.68 -56.16 4.59
C THR A 385 40.22 -54.81 5.13
N LEU A 386 40.81 -54.34 6.23
CA LEU A 386 40.54 -53.03 6.80
C LEU A 386 41.56 -52.03 6.24
N GLN A 387 41.09 -50.99 5.59
CA GLN A 387 41.91 -49.89 5.10
C GLN A 387 41.73 -48.66 5.99
N ASN A 388 42.78 -47.83 6.05
CA ASN A 388 42.77 -46.55 6.76
C ASN A 388 42.49 -46.65 8.28
N ILE A 389 42.85 -47.79 8.87
CA ILE A 389 42.99 -47.92 10.33
C ILE A 389 44.20 -47.10 10.80
N LYS A 390 44.04 -46.40 11.92
CA LYS A 390 45.08 -45.58 12.55
C LYS A 390 45.30 -46.04 13.98
N ASP A 391 46.53 -45.88 14.47
CA ASP A 391 46.86 -46.07 15.88
C ASP A 391 45.97 -45.17 16.76
N GLY A 392 45.55 -45.69 17.92
CA GLY A 392 44.59 -45.08 18.84
C GLY A 392 43.14 -45.12 18.36
N GLY A 393 42.87 -45.62 17.16
CA GLY A 393 41.53 -45.65 16.58
C GLY A 393 40.62 -46.74 17.17
N THR A 394 39.34 -46.40 17.33
CA THR A 394 38.26 -47.34 17.66
C THR A 394 37.24 -47.42 16.53
N TYR A 395 37.01 -48.61 16.02
CA TYR A 395 36.19 -48.86 14.82
C TYR A 395 35.14 -49.95 15.08
N THR A 396 34.05 -49.93 14.31
CA THR A 396 32.97 -50.93 14.42
C THR A 396 32.57 -51.40 13.02
N LEU A 397 32.41 -52.71 12.83
CA LEU A 397 31.87 -53.34 11.61
C LEU A 397 30.68 -54.21 11.96
N SER A 398 29.57 -54.01 11.25
CA SER A 398 28.40 -54.89 11.29
C SER A 398 28.39 -55.79 10.05
N VAL A 399 28.43 -57.10 10.23
CA VAL A 399 28.45 -58.09 9.13
C VAL A 399 27.14 -58.86 9.13
N ARG A 400 26.39 -58.83 8.02
CA ARG A 400 25.17 -59.63 7.83
C ARG A 400 25.48 -60.84 6.94
N GLY A 401 25.35 -62.07 7.46
CA GLY A 401 25.61 -63.31 6.72
C GLY A 401 24.74 -64.49 7.16
N THR A 402 24.64 -65.51 6.31
CA THR A 402 23.79 -66.71 6.51
C THR A 402 24.51 -67.89 7.16
N ALA A 403 25.83 -67.84 7.32
CA ALA A 403 26.66 -68.94 7.81
C ALA A 403 27.47 -68.57 9.07
N SER A 404 27.68 -69.55 9.95
CA SER A 404 28.60 -69.48 11.10
C SER A 404 30.04 -69.72 10.67
N GLY A 405 31.00 -68.93 11.16
CA GLY A 405 32.42 -69.14 10.88
C GLY A 405 33.33 -68.02 11.41
N THR A 406 34.63 -68.27 11.50
CA THR A 406 35.62 -67.30 11.98
C THR A 406 35.94 -66.25 10.91
N SER A 407 35.81 -64.96 11.21
CA SER A 407 36.27 -63.89 10.30
C SER A 407 37.77 -63.64 10.46
N ALA A 408 38.53 -63.48 9.39
CA ALA A 408 39.92 -63.03 9.49
C ALA A 408 40.02 -61.57 9.06
N PHE A 409 40.79 -60.76 9.78
CA PHE A 409 41.00 -59.35 9.46
C PHE A 409 42.46 -59.12 9.12
N THR A 410 42.70 -58.33 8.07
CA THR A 410 44.03 -57.85 7.68
C THR A 410 44.00 -56.35 7.49
N ALA A 411 45.11 -55.69 7.78
CA ALA A 411 45.32 -54.27 7.54
C ALA A 411 46.83 -54.05 7.43
N THR A 412 47.26 -53.32 6.41
CA THR A 412 48.69 -53.06 6.17
C THR A 412 49.31 -52.38 7.38
N GLY A 413 50.42 -52.94 7.90
CA GLY A 413 51.14 -52.40 9.05
C GLY A 413 50.60 -52.78 10.42
N PHE A 414 49.50 -53.56 10.50
CA PHE A 414 48.92 -54.00 11.77
C PHE A 414 48.94 -55.52 11.93
N THR A 415 49.14 -55.96 13.17
CA THR A 415 48.98 -57.35 13.60
C THR A 415 47.65 -57.48 14.33
N PHE A 416 46.84 -58.50 14.01
CA PHE A 416 45.54 -58.70 14.65
C PHE A 416 45.63 -59.65 15.84
N ARG A 417 45.01 -59.27 16.96
CA ARG A 417 44.80 -60.12 18.13
C ARG A 417 43.31 -60.34 18.34
N TYR A 418 42.90 -61.60 18.27
CA TYR A 418 41.50 -62.00 18.35
C TYR A 418 41.14 -62.38 19.78
N VAL A 419 40.12 -61.74 20.34
CA VAL A 419 39.66 -62.05 21.71
C VAL A 419 38.53 -63.09 21.67
N ASN A 420 37.44 -62.82 20.95
CA ASN A 420 36.25 -63.68 20.92
C ASN A 420 35.59 -63.73 19.52
N ASN A 421 36.39 -64.00 18.50
CA ASN A 421 36.07 -63.81 17.08
C ASN A 421 35.21 -64.92 16.42
N ASN A 422 34.20 -65.45 17.12
CA ASN A 422 33.34 -66.54 16.61
C ASN A 422 31.85 -66.14 16.57
N PRO A 423 31.33 -65.68 15.42
CA PRO A 423 29.90 -65.44 15.24
C PRO A 423 29.11 -66.73 15.09
N SER A 424 28.09 -66.92 15.94
CA SER A 424 27.24 -68.12 15.97
C SER A 424 25.76 -67.84 15.71
N ILE A 425 25.38 -66.63 15.29
CA ILE A 425 23.97 -66.23 15.27
C ILE A 425 23.47 -66.05 13.83
N ALA A 426 22.92 -67.13 13.27
CA ALA A 426 22.27 -67.11 11.97
C ALA A 426 21.14 -66.05 11.93
N ASN A 427 21.00 -65.37 10.79
CA ASN A 427 19.97 -64.32 10.54
C ASN A 427 20.09 -63.04 11.38
N THR A 428 21.21 -62.81 12.07
CA THR A 428 21.48 -61.55 12.78
C THR A 428 22.78 -60.91 12.30
N HIS A 429 23.01 -59.65 12.66
CA HIS A 429 24.28 -59.00 12.36
C HIS A 429 25.32 -59.40 13.41
N THR A 430 26.49 -59.79 12.94
CA THR A 430 27.67 -59.90 13.80
C THR A 430 28.31 -58.53 13.95
N LEU A 431 28.49 -58.07 15.20
CA LEU A 431 29.14 -56.80 15.47
C LEU A 431 30.60 -57.01 15.89
N TYR A 432 31.53 -56.53 15.07
CA TYR A 432 32.95 -56.48 15.39
C TYR A 432 33.34 -55.09 15.85
N THR A 433 34.10 -55.01 16.93
CA THR A 433 34.75 -53.79 17.40
C THR A 433 36.26 -53.99 17.30
N PHE A 434 36.94 -52.98 16.74
CA PHE A 434 38.38 -52.95 16.57
C PHE A 434 38.95 -51.83 17.41
N MET A 435 39.99 -52.14 18.18
CA MET A 435 40.77 -51.16 18.92
C MET A 435 42.22 -51.26 18.47
N ALA A 436 42.74 -50.23 17.82
CA ALA A 436 44.12 -50.15 17.38
C ALA A 436 44.99 -49.52 18.48
N ILE A 437 46.01 -50.25 18.92
CA ILE A 437 46.98 -49.79 19.93
C ILE A 437 48.38 -50.15 19.42
N GLY A 438 49.17 -49.13 19.08
CA GLY A 438 50.41 -49.28 18.32
C GLY A 438 50.16 -50.01 17.00
N ASN A 439 50.99 -51.01 16.71
CA ASN A 439 50.86 -51.84 15.51
C ASN A 439 49.95 -53.07 15.72
N VAL A 440 49.09 -53.06 16.75
CA VAL A 440 48.21 -54.19 17.08
C VAL A 440 46.75 -53.76 17.05
N VAL A 441 45.92 -54.50 16.32
CA VAL A 441 44.45 -54.33 16.34
C VAL A 441 43.82 -55.46 17.13
N TYR A 442 43.12 -55.10 18.20
CA TYR A 442 42.34 -56.03 19.00
C TYR A 442 40.94 -56.16 18.40
N VAL A 443 40.54 -57.40 18.11
CA VAL A 443 39.24 -57.73 17.53
C VAL A 443 38.33 -58.32 18.62
N TYR A 444 37.24 -57.61 18.88
CA TYR A 444 36.17 -58.03 19.77
C TYR A 444 34.92 -58.29 18.95
N CYS A 445 34.35 -59.49 19.05
CA CYS A 445 32.99 -59.74 18.60
C CYS A 445 32.04 -59.47 19.76
N VAL A 446 31.02 -58.66 19.56
CA VAL A 446 29.89 -58.60 20.47
C VAL A 446 28.82 -59.50 19.87
N ARG A 447 28.39 -60.54 20.61
CA ARG A 447 27.25 -61.37 20.19
C ARG A 447 26.07 -60.43 19.94
N GLY A 448 25.56 -60.42 18.71
CA GLY A 448 24.35 -59.69 18.36
C GLY A 448 23.18 -60.16 19.23
N LEU A 449 22.30 -59.24 19.61
CA LEU A 449 20.98 -59.55 20.15
C LEU A 449 20.07 -60.08 19.03
#